data_AF-A0A8E2D677-F1
#
_entry.id   AF-A0A8E2D677-F1
#
_cell.length_a   1.000
_cell.length_b   1.000
_cell.length_c   1.000
_cell.angle_alpha   90.00
_cell.angle_beta   90.00
_cell.angle_gamma   90.00
#
_symmetry.space_group_name_H-M   'P 1'
#
loop_
_entity.id
_entity.type
_entity.pdbx_description
1 polymer ?
#
loop_
_entity_poly.entity_id
_entity_poly.type
_entity_poly.pdbx_seq_one_letter_code
_entity_poly.pdbx_strand_id
1 'polypeptide(L)'
;MINSNTLKILKELRSLRHRSIKLWFNKNDCEDVPKYFMDKKCIEHDSIDNNISCFDWDVKETSIVPVFDGLNHLVYRFSIDKTNFVCIDSISHCNDQLVLFRDAVHMSNFPQEFVKVPCFCSLEKFLDYCKSQHIFSFSLEDTSRFVEASGIGPVQGAAVYKEINTQRYWYLDMLHKTHYEVYDKTGKNHLGEADLDGNLDVSKKDSSKSLTL
;
A
#
# COMPACT_ATOMS: atom_id res chain seq x y z
N MET A 1 8.19 18.68 -7.49
CA MET A 1 9.01 17.57 -8.04
C MET A 1 8.91 16.42 -7.04
N ILE A 2 8.29 15.30 -7.43
CA ILE A 2 8.12 14.15 -6.52
C ILE A 2 9.51 13.64 -6.12
N ASN A 3 9.72 13.49 -4.81
CA ASN A 3 10.96 12.91 -4.29
C ASN A 3 11.21 11.52 -4.89
N SER A 4 12.48 11.17 -5.12
CA SER A 4 12.88 9.91 -5.76
C SER A 4 12.34 8.66 -5.05
N ASN A 5 12.20 8.69 -3.72
CA ASN A 5 11.65 7.59 -2.94
C ASN A 5 10.16 7.40 -3.21
N THR A 6 9.38 8.48 -3.09
CA THR A 6 7.95 8.47 -3.44
C THR A 6 7.80 7.98 -4.88
N LEU A 7 8.54 8.53 -5.84
CA LEU A 7 8.46 8.14 -7.25
C LEU A 7 8.71 6.65 -7.50
N LYS A 8 9.64 6.02 -6.76
CA LYS A 8 9.87 4.57 -6.86
C LYS A 8 8.64 3.79 -6.41
N ILE A 9 8.10 4.11 -5.24
CA ILE A 9 6.88 3.50 -4.70
C ILE A 9 5.74 3.65 -5.73
N LEU A 10 5.59 4.83 -6.32
CA LEU A 10 4.53 5.08 -7.32
C LEU A 10 4.68 4.23 -8.58
N LYS A 11 5.92 4.05 -9.07
CA LYS A 11 6.18 3.19 -10.25
C LYS A 11 5.82 1.74 -9.97
N GLU A 12 6.06 1.26 -8.76
CA GLU A 12 5.72 -0.12 -8.37
C GLU A 12 4.22 -0.31 -8.14
N LEU A 13 3.55 0.63 -7.46
CA LEU A 13 2.09 0.61 -7.35
C LEU A 13 1.42 0.66 -8.73
N ARG A 14 2.02 1.40 -9.67
CA ARG A 14 1.59 1.42 -11.07
C ARG A 14 1.74 0.06 -11.74
N SER A 15 2.81 -0.71 -11.50
CA SER A 15 2.95 -2.05 -12.09
C SER A 15 1.98 -3.05 -11.46
N LEU A 16 1.65 -2.88 -10.17
CA LEU A 16 0.74 -3.77 -9.45
C LEU A 16 -0.75 -3.59 -9.86
N ARG A 17 -1.16 -2.43 -10.40
CA ARG A 17 -2.51 -2.13 -10.94
C ARG A 17 -3.69 -2.79 -10.20
N HIS A 18 -3.68 -2.78 -8.87
CA HIS A 18 -4.77 -3.38 -8.11
C HIS A 18 -6.04 -2.53 -8.26
N ARG A 19 -7.12 -3.08 -8.84
CA ARG A 19 -8.32 -2.31 -9.24
C ARG A 19 -9.04 -1.64 -8.06
N SER A 20 -8.93 -2.21 -6.86
CA SER A 20 -9.53 -1.68 -5.63
C SER A 20 -8.73 -0.53 -5.01
N ILE A 21 -7.45 -0.38 -5.34
CA ILE A 21 -6.61 0.69 -4.79
C ILE A 21 -6.76 1.92 -5.69
N LYS A 22 -7.30 3.00 -5.12
CA LYS A 22 -7.39 4.32 -5.77
C LYS A 22 -6.20 5.15 -5.34
N LEU A 23 -5.52 5.78 -6.30
CA LEU A 23 -4.32 6.57 -6.05
C LEU A 23 -4.63 8.04 -6.33
N TRP A 24 -4.08 8.93 -5.52
CA TRP A 24 -4.21 10.38 -5.68
C TRP A 24 -2.86 11.06 -5.48
N PHE A 25 -2.66 12.15 -6.22
CA PHE A 25 -1.46 12.97 -6.17
C PHE A 25 -1.84 14.44 -6.22
N ASN A 26 -1.19 15.26 -5.39
CA ASN A 26 -1.31 16.70 -5.48
C ASN A 26 -0.68 17.17 -6.81
N LYS A 27 -1.45 17.94 -7.59
CA LYS A 27 -1.04 18.45 -8.90
C LYS A 27 0.22 19.33 -8.81
N ASN A 28 0.45 19.98 -7.67
CA ASN A 28 1.60 20.87 -7.46
C ASN A 28 2.90 20.07 -7.24
N ASP A 29 2.82 18.79 -6.88
CA ASP A 29 4.00 17.97 -6.65
C ASP A 29 4.62 17.43 -7.94
N CYS A 30 3.85 17.35 -9.02
CA CYS A 30 4.31 16.78 -10.29
C CYS A 30 3.53 17.26 -11.51
N GLU A 31 4.22 17.80 -12.52
CA GLU A 31 3.60 18.21 -13.79
C GLU A 31 3.27 17.02 -14.71
N ASP A 32 3.96 15.87 -14.57
CA ASP A 32 3.89 14.76 -15.53
C ASP A 32 3.06 13.54 -15.08
N VAL A 33 2.85 13.35 -13.77
CA VAL A 33 2.08 12.22 -13.20
C VAL A 33 0.54 12.37 -13.24
N PRO A 34 -0.07 13.57 -13.13
CA PRO A 34 -1.51 13.73 -12.98
C PRO A 34 -2.36 13.23 -14.15
N LYS A 35 -1.81 13.13 -15.37
CA LYS A 35 -2.59 12.76 -16.57
C LYS A 35 -3.04 11.28 -16.59
N TYR A 36 -2.52 10.43 -15.70
CA TYR A 36 -2.78 8.98 -15.76
C TYR A 36 -3.34 8.35 -14.47
N PHE A 37 -3.47 9.12 -13.37
CA PHE A 37 -3.79 8.58 -12.03
C PHE A 37 -4.73 9.46 -11.19
N MET A 38 -5.55 10.30 -11.80
CA MET A 38 -6.43 11.19 -11.05
C MET A 38 -7.83 10.61 -10.86
N ASP A 39 -8.05 9.95 -9.73
CA ASP A 39 -9.38 9.72 -9.18
C ASP A 39 -9.87 10.98 -8.44
N LYS A 40 -9.92 12.13 -9.13
CA LYS A 40 -10.25 13.44 -8.53
C LYS A 40 -11.54 13.43 -7.70
N LYS A 41 -12.55 12.71 -8.18
CA LYS A 41 -13.85 12.55 -7.50
C LYS A 41 -13.74 11.82 -6.14
N CYS A 42 -12.66 11.09 -5.89
CA CYS A 42 -12.45 10.36 -4.64
C CYS A 42 -11.91 11.24 -3.50
N ILE A 43 -11.38 12.43 -3.79
CA ILE A 43 -10.81 13.33 -2.77
C ILE A 43 -11.49 14.70 -2.77
N GLU A 44 -11.65 15.35 -3.92
CA GLU A 44 -12.35 16.64 -4.00
C GLU A 44 -13.83 16.45 -3.58
N HIS A 45 -14.31 17.28 -2.66
CA HIS A 45 -15.67 17.24 -2.14
C HIS A 45 -16.24 18.66 -2.13
N ASP A 46 -17.38 18.85 -2.80
CA ASP A 46 -17.94 20.18 -3.06
C ASP A 46 -18.42 20.90 -1.78
N SER A 47 -18.63 20.14 -0.70
CA SER A 47 -19.14 20.66 0.58
C SER A 47 -18.07 21.04 1.60
N ILE A 48 -16.83 21.27 1.16
CA ILE A 48 -15.75 21.69 2.07
C ILE A 48 -15.94 23.15 2.46
N ASP A 49 -15.88 23.41 3.76
CA ASP A 49 -15.91 24.75 4.31
C ASP A 49 -14.49 25.31 4.39
N ASN A 50 -14.19 26.30 3.55
CA ASN A 50 -12.88 26.95 3.50
C ASN A 50 -12.59 27.83 4.73
N ASN A 51 -13.56 28.04 5.62
CA ASN A 51 -13.32 28.73 6.89
C ASN A 51 -12.80 27.78 7.99
N ILE A 52 -12.77 26.46 7.72
CA ILE A 52 -12.18 25.46 8.62
C ILE A 52 -10.71 25.24 8.22
N SER A 53 -9.81 25.50 9.15
CA SER A 53 -8.38 25.21 8.99
C SER A 53 -8.08 23.75 9.33
N CYS A 54 -7.17 23.15 8.57
CA CYS A 54 -6.64 21.82 8.85
C CYS A 54 -5.19 21.94 9.30
N PHE A 55 -4.84 21.17 10.31
CA PHE A 55 -3.51 21.18 10.90
C PHE A 55 -2.98 19.77 11.05
N ASP A 56 -1.67 19.62 10.84
CA ASP A 56 -0.90 18.42 11.15
C ASP A 56 -0.23 18.59 12.52
N TRP A 57 -0.28 17.54 13.33
CA TRP A 57 0.35 17.49 14.64
C TRP A 57 1.68 16.75 14.55
N ASP A 58 2.78 17.50 14.61
CA ASP A 58 4.11 16.91 14.71
C ASP A 58 4.32 16.38 16.14
N VAL A 59 4.20 15.06 16.29
CA VAL A 59 4.38 14.38 17.57
C VAL A 59 5.81 14.53 18.11
N LYS A 60 6.82 14.61 17.24
CA LYS A 60 8.23 14.68 17.65
C LYS A 60 8.59 16.06 18.13
N GLU A 61 8.22 17.09 17.36
CA GLU A 61 8.52 18.48 17.68
C GLU A 61 7.47 19.11 18.61
N THR A 62 6.39 18.38 18.91
CA THR A 62 5.26 18.85 19.74
C THR A 62 4.68 20.17 19.23
N SER A 63 4.52 20.27 17.90
CA SER A 63 4.13 21.51 17.22
C SER A 63 3.00 21.28 16.22
N ILE A 64 2.33 22.37 15.86
CA ILE A 64 1.21 22.39 14.93
C ILE A 64 1.69 22.98 13.61
N VAL A 65 1.45 22.28 12.51
CA VAL A 65 1.80 22.75 11.15
C VAL A 65 0.51 22.99 10.36
N PRO A 66 0.25 24.22 9.87
CA PRO A 66 -0.90 24.48 9.00
C PRO A 66 -0.79 23.74 7.67
N VAL A 67 -1.89 23.15 7.21
CA VAL A 67 -1.91 22.30 6.02
C VAL A 67 -2.75 22.94 4.91
N PHE A 68 -2.15 23.14 3.74
CA PHE A 68 -2.76 23.88 2.62
C PHE A 68 -2.85 23.09 1.31
N ASP A 69 -2.53 21.80 1.32
CA ASP A 69 -2.14 21.00 0.15
C ASP A 69 -3.09 19.83 -0.16
N GLY A 70 -4.36 19.94 0.24
CA GLY A 70 -5.41 18.97 -0.08
C GLY A 70 -5.71 17.95 1.03
N LEU A 71 -4.91 17.89 2.09
CA LEU A 71 -5.21 17.00 3.24
C LEU A 71 -6.49 17.40 3.99
N ASN A 72 -6.90 18.67 3.92
CA ASN A 72 -8.21 19.13 4.42
C ASN A 72 -9.38 18.40 3.74
N HIS A 73 -9.25 18.07 2.44
CA HIS A 73 -10.22 17.24 1.73
C HIS A 73 -10.24 15.80 2.25
N LEU A 74 -9.06 15.22 2.51
CA LEU A 74 -8.93 13.86 3.05
C LEU A 74 -9.58 13.75 4.43
N VAL A 75 -9.30 14.70 5.33
CA VAL A 75 -9.91 14.74 6.66
C VAL A 75 -11.42 14.88 6.57
N TYR A 76 -11.93 15.71 5.66
CA TYR A 76 -13.37 15.83 5.44
C TYR A 76 -13.98 14.48 5.03
N ARG A 77 -13.42 13.79 4.04
CA ARG A 77 -13.92 12.50 3.53
C ARG A 77 -13.81 11.38 4.57
N PHE A 78 -12.74 11.37 5.36
CA PHE A 78 -12.58 10.43 6.45
C PHE A 78 -13.64 10.66 7.54
N SER A 79 -13.80 11.91 7.99
CA SER A 79 -14.68 12.23 9.11
C SER A 79 -16.16 12.20 8.76
N ILE A 80 -16.53 12.62 7.54
CA ILE A 80 -17.92 12.76 7.09
C ILE A 80 -18.36 11.50 6.33
N ASP A 81 -17.64 11.13 5.26
CA ASP A 81 -18.04 10.03 4.38
C ASP A 81 -17.58 8.66 4.88
N LYS A 82 -16.80 8.62 5.97
CA LYS A 82 -16.21 7.39 6.54
C LYS A 82 -15.40 6.58 5.52
N THR A 83 -14.77 7.28 4.58
CA THR A 83 -13.91 6.66 3.58
C THR A 83 -12.54 6.37 4.17
N ASN A 84 -12.03 5.15 3.98
CA ASN A 84 -10.69 4.76 4.40
C ASN A 84 -9.65 5.23 3.38
N PHE A 85 -8.58 5.85 3.86
CA PHE A 85 -7.47 6.31 3.03
C PHE A 85 -6.14 5.83 3.61
N VAL A 86 -5.15 5.77 2.73
CA VAL A 86 -3.73 5.59 3.09
C VAL A 86 -2.93 6.65 2.35
N CYS A 87 -2.02 7.30 3.06
CA CYS A 87 -1.09 8.28 2.52
C CYS A 87 0.26 7.62 2.21
N ILE A 88 0.92 8.10 1.16
CA ILE A 88 2.34 7.81 0.88
C ILE A 88 3.09 9.12 0.91
N ASP A 89 4.10 9.22 1.77
CA ASP A 89 4.91 10.41 1.94
C ASP A 89 6.40 10.08 1.74
N SER A 90 7.21 11.10 1.51
CA SER A 90 8.66 11.01 1.42
C SER A 90 9.35 10.92 2.78
N ILE A 91 8.66 11.28 3.86
CA ILE A 91 9.20 11.29 5.24
C ILE A 91 8.53 10.25 6.13
N SER A 92 9.29 9.73 7.10
CA SER A 92 8.79 8.77 8.09
C SER A 92 8.02 9.48 9.20
N HIS A 93 6.75 9.13 9.33
CA HIS A 93 5.85 9.62 10.36
C HIS A 93 5.88 8.72 11.60
N CYS A 94 5.57 9.30 12.76
CA CYS A 94 5.49 8.53 14.00
C CYS A 94 4.40 7.45 13.87
N ASN A 95 4.73 6.20 14.21
CA ASN A 95 3.83 5.04 14.07
C ASN A 95 3.23 4.84 12.68
N ASP A 96 3.89 5.33 11.62
CA ASP A 96 3.38 5.30 10.24
C ASP A 96 1.97 5.92 10.13
N GLN A 97 1.76 7.03 10.84
CA GLN A 97 0.48 7.74 10.90
C GLN A 97 0.66 9.25 10.74
N LEU A 98 -0.16 9.84 9.88
CA LEU A 98 -0.39 11.28 9.81
C LEU A 98 -1.51 11.63 10.79
N VAL A 99 -1.29 12.62 11.66
CA VAL A 99 -2.22 12.99 12.74
C VAL A 99 -2.76 14.38 12.49
N LEU A 100 -3.99 14.45 12.01
CA LEU A 100 -4.63 15.68 11.57
C LEU A 100 -5.73 16.10 12.54
N PHE A 101 -6.01 17.39 12.62
CA PHE A 101 -7.23 17.89 13.26
C PHE A 101 -7.73 19.13 12.54
N ARG A 102 -9.02 19.41 12.76
CA ARG A 102 -9.69 20.58 12.20
C ARG A 102 -9.92 21.59 13.31
N ASP A 103 -9.78 22.87 12.99
CA ASP A 103 -10.10 23.96 13.90
C ASP A 103 -10.71 25.15 13.15
N ALA A 104 -11.57 25.89 13.85
CA ALA A 104 -12.26 27.06 13.34
C ALA A 104 -12.59 28.01 14.49
N VAL A 105 -11.91 29.16 14.53
CA VAL A 105 -12.05 30.16 15.62
C VAL A 105 -13.48 30.65 15.82
N HIS A 106 -14.29 30.63 14.77
CA HIS A 106 -15.67 31.13 14.78
C HIS A 106 -16.72 30.05 15.05
N MET A 107 -16.32 28.78 15.26
CA MET A 107 -17.24 27.66 15.46
C MET A 107 -17.01 27.01 16.82
N SER A 108 -18.06 26.93 17.64
CA SER A 108 -17.96 26.46 19.03
C SER A 108 -17.76 24.94 19.19
N ASN A 109 -17.96 24.16 18.13
CA ASN A 109 -17.77 22.71 18.11
C ASN A 109 -16.37 22.28 17.64
N PHE A 110 -15.41 23.22 17.60
CA PHE A 110 -14.02 23.01 17.23
C PHE A 110 -13.06 23.43 18.36
N PRO A 111 -11.82 22.88 18.41
CA PRO A 111 -11.25 21.90 17.49
C PRO A 111 -11.93 20.53 17.61
N GLN A 112 -11.93 19.77 16.52
CA GLN A 112 -12.45 18.41 16.50
C GLN A 112 -11.38 17.39 16.91
N GLU A 113 -11.81 16.15 17.15
CA GLU A 113 -10.92 15.05 17.49
C GLU A 113 -9.80 14.85 16.45
N PHE A 114 -8.69 14.28 16.92
CA PHE A 114 -7.59 13.90 16.04
C PHE A 114 -8.01 12.78 15.09
N VAL A 115 -7.79 13.01 13.80
CA VAL A 115 -7.93 12.05 12.72
C VAL A 115 -6.57 11.43 12.44
N LYS A 116 -6.48 10.10 12.54
CA LYS A 116 -5.25 9.35 12.28
C LYS A 116 -5.38 8.64 10.95
N VAL A 117 -4.50 8.97 10.01
CA VAL A 117 -4.47 8.40 8.67
C VAL A 117 -3.20 7.58 8.53
N PRO A 118 -3.28 6.28 8.15
CA PRO A 118 -2.09 5.49 7.83
C PRO A 118 -1.24 6.22 6.79
N CYS A 119 0.05 6.41 7.06
CA CYS A 119 0.95 7.17 6.21
C CYS A 119 2.31 6.48 6.15
N PHE A 120 2.71 6.03 4.96
CA PHE A 120 3.91 5.21 4.77
C PHE A 120 4.95 5.91 3.89
N CYS A 121 6.22 5.79 4.26
CA CYS A 121 7.34 6.27 3.45
C CYS A 121 8.12 5.15 2.77
N SER A 122 7.68 3.90 2.91
CA SER A 122 8.28 2.75 2.23
C SER A 122 7.20 1.85 1.64
N LEU A 123 7.50 1.27 0.47
CA LEU A 123 6.62 0.33 -0.21
C LEU A 123 6.38 -0.92 0.64
N GLU A 124 7.43 -1.44 1.28
CA GLU A 124 7.36 -2.60 2.15
C GLU A 124 6.29 -2.45 3.25
N LYS A 125 6.35 -1.36 4.03
CA LYS A 125 5.38 -1.11 5.10
C LYS A 125 3.97 -0.92 4.56
N PHE A 126 3.83 -0.25 3.42
CA PHE A 126 2.54 -0.10 2.76
C PHE A 126 1.95 -1.45 2.33
N LEU A 127 2.76 -2.33 1.73
CA LEU A 127 2.31 -3.66 1.32
C LEU A 127 1.97 -4.55 2.51
N ASP A 128 2.75 -4.49 3.59
CA ASP A 128 2.47 -5.20 4.83
C ASP A 128 1.14 -4.72 5.44
N TYR A 129 0.87 -3.41 5.41
CA TYR A 129 -0.43 -2.86 5.79
C TYR A 129 -1.56 -3.39 4.89
N CYS A 130 -1.42 -3.34 3.56
CA CYS A 130 -2.44 -3.86 2.63
C CYS A 130 -2.75 -5.35 2.85
N LYS A 131 -1.73 -6.17 3.15
CA LYS A 131 -1.90 -7.57 3.51
C LYS A 131 -2.68 -7.71 4.82
N SER A 132 -2.35 -6.94 5.86
CA SER A 132 -3.06 -6.95 7.15
C SER A 132 -4.53 -6.53 7.04
N GLN A 133 -4.85 -5.68 6.05
CA GLN A 133 -6.21 -5.22 5.78
C GLN A 133 -6.96 -6.15 4.81
N HIS A 134 -6.37 -7.29 4.42
CA HIS A 134 -6.95 -8.25 3.48
C HIS A 134 -7.39 -7.60 2.14
N ILE A 135 -6.60 -6.64 1.65
CA ILE A 135 -6.88 -5.95 0.38
C ILE A 135 -6.70 -6.89 -0.82
N PHE A 136 -5.75 -7.81 -0.72
CA PHE A 136 -5.46 -8.80 -1.75
C PHE A 136 -6.35 -10.03 -1.58
N SER A 137 -6.86 -10.54 -2.70
CA SER A 137 -7.73 -11.70 -2.70
C SER A 137 -6.98 -13.03 -2.52
N PHE A 138 -5.66 -13.01 -2.76
CA PHE A 138 -4.78 -14.17 -2.69
C PHE A 138 -3.99 -14.18 -1.39
N SER A 139 -3.85 -15.37 -0.80
CA SER A 139 -2.95 -15.62 0.33
C SER A 139 -2.41 -17.04 0.26
N LEU A 140 -1.11 -17.21 0.55
CA LEU A 140 -0.51 -18.54 0.74
C LEU A 140 -1.00 -19.23 2.03
N GLU A 141 -1.59 -18.47 2.95
CA GLU A 141 -2.21 -18.99 4.17
C GLU A 141 -3.65 -19.48 3.96
N ASP A 142 -4.20 -19.35 2.74
CA ASP A 142 -5.49 -19.94 2.39
C ASP A 142 -5.38 -21.48 2.38
N THR A 143 -5.68 -22.07 3.54
CA THR A 143 -5.62 -23.52 3.77
C THR A 143 -6.56 -24.34 2.87
N SER A 144 -7.54 -23.71 2.20
CA SER A 144 -8.38 -24.39 1.22
C SER A 144 -7.67 -24.61 -0.11
N ARG A 145 -6.60 -23.84 -0.38
CA ARG A 145 -5.84 -23.85 -1.63
C ARG A 145 -4.39 -24.28 -1.45
N PHE A 146 -3.79 -24.01 -0.30
CA PHE A 146 -2.38 -24.22 -0.01
C PHE A 146 -2.16 -25.04 1.26
N VAL A 147 -1.06 -25.78 1.27
CA VAL A 147 -0.53 -26.45 2.47
C VAL A 147 0.95 -26.09 2.57
N GLU A 148 1.43 -25.73 3.76
CA GLU A 148 2.86 -25.49 3.97
C GLU A 148 3.67 -26.75 3.61
N ALA A 149 4.73 -26.58 2.83
CA ALA A 149 5.49 -27.67 2.26
C ALA A 149 6.44 -28.27 3.32
N SER A 150 5.97 -29.30 4.02
CA SER A 150 6.78 -30.04 4.99
C SER A 150 8.04 -30.61 4.34
N GLY A 151 9.21 -30.36 4.95
CA GLY A 151 10.51 -30.86 4.49
C GLY A 151 11.32 -29.85 3.67
N ILE A 152 10.71 -28.75 3.22
CA ILE A 152 11.43 -27.66 2.56
C ILE A 152 11.73 -26.58 3.60
N GLY A 153 13.01 -26.28 3.80
CA GLY A 153 13.41 -25.16 4.66
C GLY A 153 12.98 -23.80 4.07
N PRO A 154 12.87 -22.74 4.90
CA PRO A 154 12.54 -21.41 4.41
C PRO A 154 13.48 -20.93 3.29
N VAL A 155 12.91 -20.39 2.22
CA VAL A 155 13.68 -19.83 1.10
C VAL A 155 13.65 -18.31 1.24
N GLN A 156 14.84 -17.69 1.34
CA GLN A 156 14.98 -16.27 1.67
C GLN A 156 14.24 -15.85 2.96
N GLY A 157 14.03 -16.79 3.89
CA GLY A 157 13.25 -16.54 5.11
C GLY A 157 11.72 -16.62 4.94
N ALA A 158 11.20 -16.89 3.74
CA ALA A 158 9.79 -17.21 3.53
C ALA A 158 9.53 -18.71 3.66
N ALA A 159 8.41 -19.07 4.29
CA ALA A 159 7.88 -20.42 4.23
C ALA A 159 7.45 -20.76 2.80
N VAL A 160 7.65 -22.02 2.41
CA VAL A 160 7.26 -22.53 1.10
C VAL A 160 5.91 -23.23 1.25
N TYR A 161 4.98 -22.91 0.35
CA TYR A 161 3.64 -23.48 0.32
C TYR A 161 3.46 -24.30 -0.96
N LYS A 162 2.64 -25.34 -0.88
CA LYS A 162 2.28 -26.19 -2.00
C LYS A 162 0.80 -26.01 -2.32
N GLU A 163 0.51 -25.62 -3.55
CA GLU A 163 -0.87 -25.50 -4.05
C GLU A 163 -1.48 -26.90 -4.21
N ILE A 164 -2.63 -27.14 -3.60
CA ILE A 164 -3.24 -28.47 -3.51
C ILE A 164 -3.58 -29.01 -4.91
N ASN A 165 -4.20 -28.21 -5.77
CA ASN A 165 -4.70 -28.68 -7.06
C ASN A 165 -3.59 -28.93 -8.09
N THR A 166 -2.63 -28.02 -8.19
CA THR A 166 -1.57 -28.09 -9.22
C THR A 166 -0.31 -28.76 -8.71
N GLN A 167 -0.19 -28.93 -7.38
CA GLN A 167 1.00 -29.40 -6.68
C GLN A 167 2.21 -28.48 -6.84
N ARG A 168 2.04 -27.27 -7.39
CA ARG A 168 3.10 -26.25 -7.55
C ARG A 168 3.57 -25.73 -6.20
N TYR A 169 4.84 -25.35 -6.13
CA TYR A 169 5.40 -24.70 -4.95
C TYR A 169 5.42 -23.19 -5.13
N TRP A 170 5.15 -22.47 -4.05
CA TRP A 170 5.02 -21.03 -4.00
C TRP A 170 5.74 -20.50 -2.76
N TYR A 171 6.45 -19.39 -2.87
CA TYR A 171 6.89 -18.62 -1.72
C TYR A 171 6.89 -17.12 -2.03
N LEU A 172 6.71 -16.28 -1.02
CA LEU A 172 6.80 -14.83 -1.19
C LEU A 172 8.27 -14.42 -1.31
N ASP A 173 8.65 -13.73 -2.39
CA ASP A 173 10.00 -13.17 -2.51
C ASP A 173 10.19 -12.13 -1.40
N MET A 174 11.10 -12.42 -0.46
CA MET A 174 11.26 -11.57 0.73
C MET A 174 12.14 -10.35 0.49
N LEU A 175 12.84 -10.30 -0.66
CA LEU A 175 13.65 -9.16 -1.05
C LEU A 175 12.78 -8.00 -1.54
N HIS A 176 11.75 -8.30 -2.34
CA HIS A 176 10.87 -7.31 -2.94
C HIS A 176 9.48 -7.29 -2.31
N LYS A 177 8.99 -8.42 -1.79
CA LYS A 177 7.66 -8.61 -1.16
C LYS A 177 6.46 -8.23 -2.04
N THR A 178 6.71 -8.09 -3.34
CA THR A 178 5.75 -7.62 -4.36
C THR A 178 5.22 -8.74 -5.25
N HIS A 179 5.78 -9.94 -5.16
CA HIS A 179 5.42 -11.08 -5.98
C HIS A 179 5.77 -12.40 -5.29
N TYR A 180 5.18 -13.49 -5.79
CA TYR A 180 5.48 -14.86 -5.39
C TYR A 180 6.32 -15.55 -6.45
N GLU A 181 7.27 -16.36 -6.00
CA GLU A 181 8.09 -17.21 -6.85
C GLU A 181 7.39 -18.56 -6.99
N VAL A 182 7.16 -19.01 -8.23
CA VAL A 182 6.33 -20.20 -8.49
C VAL A 182 7.14 -21.28 -9.19
N TYR A 183 7.08 -22.50 -8.66
CA TYR A 183 7.81 -23.66 -9.18
C TYR A 183 6.84 -24.77 -9.55
N ASP A 184 7.28 -25.64 -10.46
CA ASP A 184 6.52 -26.81 -10.83
C ASP A 184 6.39 -27.81 -9.67
N LYS A 185 5.61 -28.87 -9.88
CA LYS A 185 5.39 -29.92 -8.87
C LYS A 185 6.64 -30.66 -8.39
N THR A 186 7.77 -30.47 -9.08
CA THR A 186 9.06 -31.10 -8.73
C THR A 186 9.97 -30.16 -7.97
N GLY A 187 9.63 -28.87 -7.86
CA GLY A 187 10.48 -27.83 -7.30
C GLY A 187 11.70 -27.48 -8.16
N LYS A 188 12.03 -28.28 -9.19
CA LYS A 188 13.27 -28.13 -9.98
C LYS A 188 13.16 -27.08 -11.07
N ASN A 189 11.94 -26.73 -11.49
CA ASN A 189 11.73 -25.75 -12.54
C ASN A 189 10.96 -24.56 -11.99
N HIS A 190 11.59 -23.39 -11.99
CA HIS A 190 10.88 -22.12 -11.85
C HIS A 190 9.92 -21.94 -13.03
N LEU A 191 8.69 -21.52 -12.74
CA LEU A 191 7.62 -21.32 -13.71
C LEU A 191 7.38 -19.83 -14.02
N GLY A 192 7.86 -18.93 -13.17
CA GLY A 192 7.67 -17.48 -13.28
C GLY A 192 7.25 -16.86 -11.96
N GLU A 193 7.00 -15.56 -11.99
CA GLU A 193 6.59 -14.77 -10.83
C GLU A 193 5.08 -14.51 -10.88
N ALA A 194 4.38 -14.69 -9.77
CA ALA A 194 2.98 -14.33 -9.65
C ALA A 194 2.81 -13.02 -8.88
N ASP A 195 1.87 -12.17 -9.28
CA ASP A 195 1.53 -10.95 -8.53
C ASP A 195 0.86 -11.25 -7.18
N LEU A 196 0.56 -10.20 -6.40
CA LEU A 196 -0.06 -10.35 -5.08
C LEU A 196 -1.52 -10.84 -5.12
N ASP A 197 -2.13 -10.99 -6.30
CA ASP A 197 -3.42 -11.66 -6.51
C ASP A 197 -3.25 -13.10 -7.03
N GLY A 198 -2.02 -13.58 -7.14
CA GLY A 198 -1.68 -14.94 -7.57
C GLY A 198 -1.73 -15.14 -9.09
N ASN A 199 -1.74 -14.07 -9.89
CA ASN A 199 -1.68 -14.18 -11.35
C ASN A 199 -0.24 -14.43 -11.78
N LEU A 200 0.04 -15.63 -12.29
CA LEU A 200 1.37 -16.06 -12.72
C LEU A 200 1.76 -15.46 -14.09
N ASP A 201 2.90 -14.77 -14.14
CA ASP A 201 3.58 -14.35 -15.36
C ASP A 201 4.70 -15.34 -15.71
N VAL A 202 4.41 -16.25 -16.64
CA VAL A 202 5.34 -17.27 -17.12
C VAL A 202 6.50 -16.71 -17.94
N SER A 203 6.42 -15.47 -18.41
CA SER A 203 7.51 -14.85 -19.18
C SER A 203 8.73 -14.55 -18.31
N LYS A 204 8.54 -14.47 -16.99
CA LYS A 204 9.59 -14.26 -15.98
C LYS A 204 10.24 -15.55 -15.48
N LYS A 205 10.07 -16.65 -16.22
CA LYS A 205 10.73 -17.92 -15.90
C LYS A 205 12.25 -17.76 -15.91
N ASP A 206 12.90 -18.38 -14.93
CA ASP A 206 14.35 -18.38 -14.77
C ASP A 206 14.85 -19.81 -14.59
N SER A 207 15.57 -20.33 -15.60
CA SER A 207 16.06 -21.71 -15.58
C SER A 207 17.16 -21.98 -14.54
N SER A 208 17.74 -20.95 -13.95
CA SER A 208 18.75 -21.09 -12.90
C SER A 208 18.14 -21.31 -11.50
N LYS A 209 16.85 -21.00 -11.33
CA LYS A 209 16.14 -21.12 -10.05
C LYS A 209 15.54 -22.51 -9.86
N SER A 210 15.79 -23.11 -8.69
CA SER A 210 15.17 -24.37 -8.24
C SER A 210 15.06 -24.41 -6.72
N LEU A 211 14.14 -25.23 -6.21
CA LEU A 211 14.01 -25.54 -4.79
C LEU A 211 14.81 -26.80 -4.47
N THR A 212 15.54 -26.76 -3.35
CA THR A 212 16.10 -27.97 -2.74
C THR A 212 15.01 -28.61 -1.88
N LEU A 213 14.42 -29.69 -2.40
CA LEU A 213 13.39 -30.49 -1.72
C LEU A 213 14.00 -31.52 -0.78
#